data_AF-A0A3D1UVR6-F1
#
_entry.id   AF-A0A3D1UVR6-F1
#
_cell.length_a   1.000
_cell.length_b   1.000
_cell.length_c   1.000
_cell.angle_alpha   90.00
_cell.angle_beta   90.00
_cell.angle_gamma   90.00
#
_symmetry.space_group_name_H-M   'P 1'
#
loop_
_entity.id
_entity.type
_entity.pdbx_description
1 polymer ?
#
loop_
_entity_poly.entity_id
_entity_poly.type
_entity_poly.pdbx_seq_one_letter_code
_entity_poly.pdbx_strand_id
1 'polypeptide(L)'
;MNQKLKIRGVQLDLARQKEDHNTVFSFIDLAAKHQFNMLVLYLEGRIKTKSFSCLSDSEAYTMEEIRKIVEYATAKNLETVPVVSVLGHGEWFLDQAEFSSLAEIDAEGSGRLSERRMMFCPSNPGTFEFLSRYVREVADLFPGRYFHFGFDEFWELGWCSRCQVAGKNKKRGQLFMDYLKRFYAFCRDELQKEMMIWDDMFDFYPEMLVELPKEVILCSWNYSRKFTLPPDRKACSKDRFALFELLGLRYVFCPSLSGYFSNADTFTDYAAKYEPDGAILTVWERQNRFLADGFPAISAMGERWSGSKKTVEELHRDAFLEFIPTATPAQLAALQAFYDHSPLDISTDFRRYLGGKLSLHETEMEVSLRLIAEVLNEIPAVAGNAVLHEIISLVRERMLFFRLRKLIPQIFHGKCNESEKMACLDEIRSLRESRIRTWKKERSGILMTVHKRYDALIKIFENAESAAAKNCGFLILRTPFGISPNILFKLYFKGKDEPVVVENTCLYNPPFSNDELYSELLIGEKGEVEKVELSAWGSFNAKISCFRIIFDEESYVPDTVTLIQGSGEYLERILINDWNYGTLGRLSPVSDEEFDLHLEDAEKSIALFSLRKEISLSSGNDAE
;
A
#
# COMPACT_ATOMS: atom_id res chain seq x y z
N MET A 1 11.60 -10.66 -25.05
CA MET A 1 13.07 -10.92 -25.08
C MET A 1 13.67 -10.16 -23.91
N ASN A 2 14.42 -10.80 -23.01
CA ASN A 2 14.91 -10.13 -21.81
C ASN A 2 16.07 -9.19 -22.18
N GLN A 3 15.88 -7.90 -21.96
CA GLN A 3 16.90 -6.88 -22.18
C GLN A 3 17.75 -6.70 -20.91
N LYS A 4 19.06 -6.59 -21.08
CA LYS A 4 19.95 -6.23 -19.96
C LYS A 4 19.71 -4.78 -19.56
N LEU A 5 19.18 -4.56 -18.36
CA LEU A 5 18.90 -3.22 -17.84
C LEU A 5 20.18 -2.56 -17.30
N LYS A 6 20.27 -1.22 -17.44
CA LYS A 6 21.42 -0.45 -16.90
C LYS A 6 21.38 -0.44 -15.37
N ILE A 7 20.27 -0.02 -14.79
CA ILE A 7 19.98 -0.14 -13.36
C ILE A 7 19.20 -1.44 -13.10
N ARG A 8 19.74 -2.27 -12.21
CA ARG A 8 19.11 -3.48 -11.67
C ARG A 8 19.18 -3.33 -10.15
N GLY A 9 18.21 -2.59 -9.64
CA GLY A 9 18.08 -2.27 -8.23
C GLY A 9 17.23 -3.28 -7.49
N VAL A 10 17.59 -3.54 -6.24
CA VAL A 10 16.70 -4.16 -5.25
C VAL A 10 16.66 -3.26 -4.03
N GLN A 11 15.45 -3.04 -3.51
CA GLN A 11 15.22 -2.18 -2.35
C GLN A 11 14.92 -3.03 -1.12
N LEU A 12 15.46 -2.64 0.03
CA LEU A 12 15.18 -3.25 1.35
C LEU A 12 14.60 -2.20 2.30
N ASP A 13 13.45 -2.48 2.90
CA ASP A 13 12.78 -1.59 3.85
C ASP A 13 13.32 -1.83 5.25
N LEU A 14 14.02 -0.81 5.76
CA LEU A 14 14.59 -0.77 7.11
C LEU A 14 13.91 0.28 8.00
N ALA A 15 12.90 0.97 7.44
CA ALA A 15 12.10 2.00 8.09
C ALA A 15 11.06 1.39 9.01
N ARG A 16 10.25 0.45 8.52
CA ARG A 16 9.22 -0.22 9.33
C ARG A 16 9.81 -1.24 10.31
N GLN A 17 10.96 -1.82 9.97
CA GLN A 17 11.64 -2.82 10.78
C GLN A 17 13.17 -2.68 10.69
N LYS A 18 13.85 -2.39 11.81
CA LYS A 18 15.32 -2.56 11.88
C LYS A 18 15.63 -4.03 11.66
N GLU A 19 16.54 -4.33 10.75
CA GLU A 19 17.17 -5.64 10.62
C GLU A 19 18.60 -5.63 11.14
N ASP A 20 19.10 -6.77 11.59
CA ASP A 20 20.50 -6.91 11.98
C ASP A 20 21.43 -7.00 10.77
N HIS A 21 22.74 -6.87 11.00
CA HIS A 21 23.72 -6.94 9.92
C HIS A 21 23.71 -8.28 9.20
N ASN A 22 23.49 -9.40 9.90
CA ASN A 22 23.50 -10.72 9.27
C ASN A 22 22.39 -10.86 8.23
N THR A 23 21.19 -10.37 8.57
CA THR A 23 20.02 -10.35 7.70
C THR A 23 20.28 -9.45 6.49
N VAL A 24 20.78 -8.22 6.72
CA VAL A 24 21.09 -7.28 5.64
C VAL A 24 22.21 -7.82 4.73
N PHE A 25 23.25 -8.45 5.30
CA PHE A 25 24.36 -9.03 4.52
C PHE A 25 23.91 -10.23 3.70
N SER A 26 23.04 -11.10 4.25
CA SER A 26 22.46 -12.22 3.50
C SER A 26 21.62 -11.73 2.33
N PHE A 27 20.87 -10.64 2.50
CA PHE A 27 20.12 -10.00 1.43
C PHE A 27 21.05 -9.42 0.35
N ILE A 28 22.14 -8.75 0.76
CA ILE A 28 23.18 -8.25 -0.15
C ILE A 28 23.82 -9.39 -0.95
N ASP A 29 24.15 -10.51 -0.30
CA ASP A 29 24.74 -11.67 -0.97
C ASP A 29 23.79 -12.26 -2.01
N LEU A 30 22.49 -12.36 -1.69
CA LEU A 30 21.48 -12.80 -2.64
C LEU A 30 21.39 -11.83 -3.84
N ALA A 31 21.33 -10.52 -3.58
CA ALA A 31 21.26 -9.50 -4.63
C ALA A 31 22.49 -9.56 -5.56
N ALA A 32 23.68 -9.65 -4.98
CA ALA A 32 24.92 -9.74 -5.75
C ALA A 32 25.01 -11.04 -6.55
N LYS A 33 24.58 -12.17 -5.98
CA LYS A 33 24.53 -13.48 -6.66
C LYS A 33 23.69 -13.42 -7.94
N HIS A 34 22.56 -12.71 -7.90
CA HIS A 34 21.64 -12.55 -9.04
C HIS A 34 21.87 -11.28 -9.85
N GLN A 35 23.10 -10.77 -9.83
CA GLN A 35 23.57 -9.71 -10.73
C GLN A 35 22.80 -8.38 -10.63
N PHE A 36 22.12 -8.12 -9.51
CA PHE A 36 21.75 -6.75 -9.17
C PHE A 36 23.03 -5.91 -9.08
N ASN A 37 22.93 -4.62 -9.41
CA ASN A 37 24.07 -3.68 -9.32
C ASN A 37 23.76 -2.47 -8.44
N MET A 38 22.57 -2.42 -7.84
CA MET A 38 22.16 -1.35 -6.96
C MET A 38 21.38 -1.91 -5.77
N LEU A 39 21.73 -1.43 -4.58
CA LEU A 39 21.02 -1.69 -3.33
C LEU A 39 20.40 -0.39 -2.84
N VAL A 40 19.08 -0.32 -2.81
CA VAL A 40 18.34 0.83 -2.30
C VAL A 40 17.94 0.54 -0.85
N LEU A 41 18.44 1.33 0.09
CA LEU A 41 18.11 1.19 1.51
C LEU A 41 17.04 2.21 1.88
N TYR A 42 15.81 1.73 2.09
CA TYR A 42 14.71 2.59 2.49
C TYR A 42 14.77 2.81 4.01
N LEU A 43 15.17 4.02 4.41
CA LEU A 43 15.63 4.32 5.77
C LEU A 43 14.83 5.42 6.46
N GLU A 44 14.22 6.36 5.73
CA GLU A 44 13.54 7.53 6.31
C GLU A 44 14.44 8.24 7.35
N GLY A 45 14.05 8.21 8.62
CA GLY A 45 14.77 8.77 9.78
C GLY A 45 15.50 7.74 10.64
N ARG A 46 15.78 6.53 10.14
CA ARG A 46 16.36 5.43 10.94
C ARG A 46 17.87 5.48 11.14
N ILE A 47 18.54 6.58 10.80
CA ILE A 47 19.97 6.75 11.08
C ILE A 47 20.13 7.80 12.17
N LYS A 48 20.83 7.41 13.25
CA LYS A 48 21.26 8.34 14.29
C LYS A 48 22.45 9.13 13.75
N THR A 49 22.21 10.39 13.42
CA THR A 49 23.24 11.33 12.96
C THR A 49 23.56 12.35 14.05
N LYS A 50 24.41 13.33 13.77
CA LYS A 50 24.72 14.40 14.75
C LYS A 50 23.58 15.40 14.82
N SER A 51 22.91 15.65 13.70
CA SER A 51 21.73 16.51 13.61
C SER A 51 20.45 15.85 14.13
N PHE A 52 20.43 14.51 14.23
CA PHE A 52 19.28 13.73 14.70
C PHE A 52 19.72 12.51 15.52
N SER A 53 19.89 12.70 16.84
CA SER A 53 20.44 11.69 17.75
C SER A 53 19.46 11.15 18.80
N CYS A 54 18.20 11.58 18.77
CA CYS A 54 17.22 11.33 19.84
C CYS A 54 16.61 9.91 19.83
N LEU A 55 16.75 9.14 18.75
CA LEU A 55 16.30 7.75 18.69
C LEU A 55 17.21 6.80 19.50
N SER A 56 16.62 5.78 20.10
CA SER A 56 17.38 4.73 20.80
C SER A 56 18.11 3.78 19.82
N ASP A 57 19.08 3.01 20.32
CA ASP A 57 19.84 2.08 19.47
C ASP A 57 18.99 0.90 18.95
N SER A 58 17.86 0.59 19.60
CA SER A 58 16.87 -0.36 19.10
C SER A 58 15.98 0.23 18.00
N GLU A 59 15.87 1.56 17.94
CA GLU A 59 15.03 2.29 16.99
C GLU A 59 15.79 2.80 15.77
N ALA A 60 17.11 2.84 15.80
CA ALA A 60 17.86 3.39 14.67
C ALA A 60 19.24 2.76 14.55
N TYR A 61 19.81 2.83 13.35
CA TYR A 61 21.19 2.49 13.11
C TYR A 61 22.10 3.65 13.50
N THR A 62 23.23 3.33 14.10
CA THR A 62 24.35 4.28 14.22
C THR A 62 24.98 4.50 12.84
N MET A 63 25.65 5.64 12.66
CA MET A 63 26.42 5.91 11.43
C MET A 63 27.45 4.81 11.11
N GLU A 64 28.01 4.16 12.15
CA GLU A 64 29.00 3.10 12.00
C GLU A 64 28.38 1.76 11.55
N GLU A 65 27.17 1.44 12.02
CA GLU A 65 26.41 0.28 11.52
C GLU A 65 26.08 0.46 10.03
N ILE A 66 25.64 1.64 9.62
CA ILE A 66 25.38 1.95 8.20
C ILE A 66 26.67 1.90 7.37
N ARG A 67 27.78 2.44 7.87
CA ARG A 67 29.07 2.37 7.17
C ARG A 67 29.45 0.92 6.86
N LYS A 68 29.30 0.01 7.83
CA LYS A 68 29.56 -1.44 7.61
C LYS A 68 28.66 -2.06 6.56
N ILE A 69 27.37 -1.70 6.54
CA ILE A 69 26.43 -2.15 5.51
C ILE A 69 26.86 -1.66 4.12
N VAL A 70 27.21 -0.37 4.01
CA VAL A 70 27.64 0.25 2.76
C VAL A 70 28.95 -0.36 2.25
N GLU A 71 29.93 -0.56 3.13
CA GLU A 71 31.21 -1.20 2.80
C GLU A 71 31.00 -2.64 2.31
N TYR A 72 30.13 -3.41 2.98
CA TYR A 72 29.83 -4.79 2.58
C TYR A 72 29.15 -4.84 1.20
N ALA A 73 28.15 -3.99 0.95
CA ALA A 73 27.50 -3.88 -0.36
C ALA A 73 28.46 -3.45 -1.46
N THR A 74 29.33 -2.48 -1.18
CA THR A 74 30.35 -1.99 -2.12
C THR A 74 31.34 -3.10 -2.49
N ALA A 75 31.79 -3.90 -1.51
CA ALA A 75 32.66 -5.06 -1.75
C ALA A 75 32.00 -6.14 -2.64
N LYS A 76 30.67 -6.13 -2.76
CA LYS A 76 29.88 -7.01 -3.62
C LYS A 76 29.48 -6.36 -4.95
N ASN A 77 30.06 -5.20 -5.28
CA ASN A 77 29.77 -4.40 -6.48
C ASN A 77 28.33 -3.90 -6.57
N LEU A 78 27.68 -3.68 -5.42
CA LEU A 78 26.37 -3.02 -5.36
C LEU A 78 26.56 -1.53 -5.05
N GLU A 79 26.07 -0.67 -5.94
CA GLU A 79 25.97 0.76 -5.68
C GLU A 79 24.86 1.01 -4.64
N THR A 80 25.19 1.62 -3.52
CA THR A 80 24.23 1.85 -2.43
C THR A 80 23.54 3.21 -2.57
N VAL A 81 22.21 3.21 -2.42
CA VAL A 81 21.37 4.41 -2.51
C VAL A 81 20.52 4.52 -1.25
N PRO A 82 20.71 5.54 -0.41
CA PRO A 82 19.83 5.77 0.73
C PRO A 82 18.52 6.43 0.27
N VAL A 83 17.41 6.06 0.91
CA VAL A 83 16.14 6.80 0.83
C VAL A 83 15.92 7.53 2.15
N VAL A 84 15.89 8.87 2.08
CA VAL A 84 15.49 9.74 3.18
C VAL A 84 14.29 10.55 2.73
N SER A 85 13.16 10.41 3.42
CA SER A 85 11.93 11.12 3.10
C SER A 85 12.00 12.57 3.60
N VAL A 86 12.02 13.53 2.67
CA VAL A 86 12.18 14.96 2.99
C VAL A 86 10.88 15.77 2.95
N LEU A 87 9.75 15.10 2.72
CA LEU A 87 8.42 15.73 2.67
C LEU A 87 7.34 14.87 3.35
N GLY A 88 6.82 13.84 2.67
CA GLY A 88 6.01 12.79 3.31
C GLY A 88 6.87 11.86 4.18
N HIS A 89 6.24 10.87 4.83
CA HIS A 89 6.89 9.87 5.69
C HIS A 89 7.88 10.45 6.72
N GLY A 90 7.48 11.54 7.38
CA GLY A 90 8.29 12.31 8.32
C GLY A 90 8.19 11.85 9.79
N GLU A 91 7.42 10.82 10.11
CA GLU A 91 7.00 10.44 11.47
C GLU A 91 8.18 10.23 12.41
N TRP A 92 9.24 9.53 11.96
CA TRP A 92 10.44 9.28 12.79
C TRP A 92 11.04 10.57 13.35
N PHE A 93 10.99 11.66 12.58
CA PHE A 93 11.47 12.96 13.00
C PHE A 93 10.39 13.71 13.79
N LEU A 94 9.18 13.82 13.24
CA LEU A 94 8.14 14.73 13.73
C LEU A 94 7.44 14.26 15.01
N ASP A 95 7.53 12.97 15.35
CA ASP A 95 7.08 12.43 16.63
C ASP A 95 8.00 12.87 17.79
N GLN A 96 9.21 13.34 17.49
CA GLN A 96 10.14 13.87 18.48
C GLN A 96 9.77 15.32 18.80
N ALA A 97 9.70 15.63 20.09
CA ALA A 97 9.24 16.94 20.57
C ALA A 97 10.00 18.12 19.94
N GLU A 98 11.31 17.99 19.77
CA GLU A 98 12.20 18.99 19.17
C GLU A 98 11.82 19.35 17.71
N PHE A 99 11.38 18.37 16.92
CA PHE A 99 11.10 18.55 15.49
C PHE A 99 9.61 18.67 15.16
N SER A 100 8.73 18.47 16.15
CA SER A 100 7.28 18.52 15.97
C SER A 100 6.75 19.80 15.29
N SER A 101 7.41 20.94 15.53
CA SER A 101 7.06 22.25 14.92
C SER A 101 7.35 22.36 13.42
N LEU A 102 8.08 21.39 12.85
CA LEU A 102 8.39 21.31 11.43
C LEU A 102 7.28 20.63 10.62
N ALA A 103 6.25 20.09 11.26
CA ALA A 103 5.16 19.38 10.59
C ALA A 103 4.26 20.32 9.77
N GLU A 104 3.60 19.77 8.74
CA GLU A 104 2.55 20.43 7.96
C GLU A 104 1.21 20.55 8.71
N ILE A 105 1.13 19.98 9.91
CA ILE A 105 -0.04 20.12 10.77
C ILE A 105 0.31 21.13 11.87
N ASP A 106 -0.53 22.16 12.02
CA ASP A 106 -0.37 23.17 13.06
C ASP A 106 -0.68 22.60 14.47
N ALA A 107 -0.16 23.25 15.51
CA ALA A 107 -0.27 22.78 16.91
C ALA A 107 -1.72 22.66 17.41
N GLU A 108 -2.66 23.39 16.79
CA GLU A 108 -4.09 23.39 17.09
C GLU A 108 -4.83 22.17 16.52
N GLY A 109 -4.15 21.36 15.69
CA GLY A 109 -4.58 20.01 15.32
C GLY A 109 -5.77 19.95 14.37
N SER A 110 -5.48 19.86 13.07
CA SER A 110 -6.25 19.04 12.14
C SER A 110 -5.50 19.00 10.82
N GLY A 111 -4.89 17.85 10.49
CA GLY A 111 -4.51 17.56 9.11
C GLY A 111 -5.75 17.29 8.26
N ARG A 112 -5.57 17.27 6.95
CA ARG A 112 -6.51 16.86 5.91
C ARG A 112 -7.02 15.43 6.10
N LEU A 113 -6.16 14.47 6.46
CA LEU A 113 -6.47 13.03 6.55
C LEU A 113 -6.20 12.42 7.92
N SER A 114 -5.29 13.00 8.68
CA SER A 114 -4.88 12.46 9.97
C SER A 114 -4.50 13.57 10.92
N GLU A 115 -4.63 13.29 12.22
CA GLU A 115 -4.01 14.09 13.27
C GLU A 115 -2.52 13.76 13.45
N ARG A 116 -2.02 12.72 12.76
CA ARG A 116 -0.61 12.31 12.83
C ARG A 116 0.30 13.21 12.01
N ARG A 117 1.47 13.52 12.56
CA ARG A 117 2.51 14.33 11.90
C ARG A 117 3.32 13.49 10.90
N MET A 118 2.71 13.18 9.77
CA MET A 118 3.31 12.32 8.74
C MET A 118 4.10 13.09 7.68
N MET A 119 4.04 14.43 7.69
CA MET A 119 4.62 15.28 6.66
C MET A 119 5.31 16.51 7.26
N PHE A 120 6.44 16.89 6.69
CA PHE A 120 7.10 18.17 6.90
C PHE A 120 6.42 19.33 6.18
N CYS A 121 6.45 20.52 6.80
CA CYS A 121 6.01 21.77 6.19
C CYS A 121 7.10 22.33 5.26
N PRO A 122 6.90 22.36 3.92
CA PRO A 122 7.91 22.90 3.01
C PRO A 122 8.05 24.42 3.09
N SER A 123 7.05 25.11 3.65
CA SER A 123 7.08 26.57 3.86
C SER A 123 7.69 26.98 5.20
N ASN A 124 8.07 26.03 6.06
CA ASN A 124 8.81 26.31 7.28
C ASN A 124 10.32 26.32 6.97
N PRO A 125 11.03 27.47 7.12
CA PRO A 125 12.46 27.55 6.85
C PRO A 125 13.31 26.54 7.65
N GLY A 126 12.90 26.23 8.89
CA GLY A 126 13.59 25.28 9.75
C GLY A 126 13.56 23.85 9.22
N THR A 127 12.56 23.50 8.40
CA THR A 127 12.45 22.18 7.77
C THR A 127 13.63 21.91 6.85
N PHE A 128 13.89 22.81 5.89
CA PHE A 128 15.01 22.64 4.97
C PHE A 128 16.36 22.71 5.69
N GLU A 129 16.51 23.60 6.67
CA GLU A 129 17.75 23.73 7.45
C GLU A 129 18.08 22.44 8.22
N PHE A 130 17.09 21.82 8.84
CA PHE A 130 17.26 20.54 9.51
C PHE A 130 17.55 19.42 8.50
N LEU A 131 16.68 19.22 7.52
CA LEU A 131 16.77 18.09 6.59
C LEU A 131 18.01 18.15 5.71
N SER A 132 18.45 19.33 5.26
CA SER A 132 19.71 19.44 4.49
C SER A 132 20.94 19.07 5.34
N ARG A 133 20.95 19.35 6.65
CA ARG A 133 22.01 18.88 7.56
C ARG A 133 21.98 17.36 7.72
N TYR A 134 20.79 16.80 8.00
CA TYR A 134 20.61 15.36 8.14
C TYR A 134 20.99 14.62 6.85
N VAL A 135 20.47 15.07 5.70
CA VAL A 135 20.77 14.48 4.38
C VAL A 135 22.26 14.55 4.06
N ARG A 136 22.97 15.65 4.39
CA ARG A 136 24.42 15.73 4.20
C ARG A 136 25.16 14.67 5.02
N GLU A 137 24.81 14.53 6.30
CA GLU A 137 25.41 13.53 7.19
C GLU A 137 25.14 12.09 6.74
N VAL A 138 23.95 11.83 6.18
CA VAL A 138 23.64 10.53 5.56
C VAL A 138 24.42 10.36 4.26
N ALA A 139 24.42 11.35 3.37
CA ALA A 139 25.11 11.27 2.08
C ALA A 139 26.62 10.99 2.21
N ASP A 140 27.27 11.47 3.27
CA ASP A 140 28.68 11.19 3.60
C ASP A 140 28.95 9.69 3.87
N LEU A 141 27.92 8.92 4.23
CA LEU A 141 28.02 7.47 4.44
C LEU A 141 27.88 6.67 3.14
N PHE A 142 27.34 7.26 2.07
CA PHE A 142 26.98 6.58 0.83
C PHE A 142 27.80 7.12 -0.35
N PRO A 143 28.83 6.42 -0.81
CA PRO A 143 29.69 6.89 -1.91
C PRO A 143 29.04 6.78 -3.29
N GLY A 144 27.87 6.12 -3.41
CA GLY A 144 27.14 5.96 -4.67
C GLY A 144 26.70 7.28 -5.30
N ARG A 145 26.43 7.26 -6.61
CA ARG A 145 26.06 8.45 -7.40
C ARG A 145 24.67 8.98 -7.07
N TYR A 146 23.78 8.13 -6.60
CA TYR A 146 22.37 8.49 -6.41
C TYR A 146 22.04 8.74 -4.94
N PHE A 147 21.06 9.63 -4.72
CA PHE A 147 20.40 9.82 -3.43
C PHE A 147 18.90 9.93 -3.66
N HIS A 148 18.12 9.15 -2.92
CA HIS A 148 16.67 9.13 -3.06
C HIS A 148 16.03 9.99 -1.97
N PHE A 149 15.24 11.00 -2.36
CA PHE A 149 14.66 11.99 -1.44
C PHE A 149 13.22 11.66 -1.00
N GLY A 150 12.66 10.55 -1.47
CA GLY A 150 11.28 10.16 -1.19
C GLY A 150 10.35 10.96 -2.09
N PHE A 151 9.65 11.96 -1.50
CA PHE A 151 8.61 12.78 -2.14
C PHE A 151 7.31 12.02 -2.52
N ASP A 152 7.04 10.92 -1.83
CA ASP A 152 5.80 10.14 -1.88
C ASP A 152 4.76 10.59 -0.83
N GLU A 153 3.50 10.25 -1.09
CA GLU A 153 2.38 10.21 -0.15
C GLU A 153 2.18 11.47 0.72
N PHE A 154 2.42 12.63 0.12
CA PHE A 154 2.45 13.91 0.81
C PHE A 154 1.04 14.54 0.83
N TRP A 155 0.07 13.82 1.41
CA TRP A 155 -1.36 14.14 1.29
C TRP A 155 -1.79 15.46 1.93
N GLU A 156 -1.00 15.95 2.88
CA GLU A 156 -1.28 17.09 3.77
C GLU A 156 -0.79 18.45 3.22
N LEU A 157 0.00 18.47 2.14
CA LEU A 157 0.77 19.66 1.69
C LEU A 157 -0.10 20.91 1.57
N GLY A 158 0.13 22.04 2.22
CA GLY A 158 -0.74 23.22 2.03
C GLY A 158 -1.85 23.37 3.06
N TRP A 159 -1.89 22.52 4.08
CA TRP A 159 -2.90 22.55 5.12
C TRP A 159 -2.52 23.45 6.30
N CYS A 160 -1.24 23.61 6.63
CA CYS A 160 -0.83 24.56 7.68
C CYS A 160 -0.98 26.02 7.25
N SER A 161 -1.16 26.89 8.22
CA SER A 161 -1.18 28.35 8.07
C SER A 161 0.02 28.90 7.28
N ARG A 162 1.22 28.36 7.47
CA ARG A 162 2.43 28.81 6.74
C ARG A 162 2.34 28.53 5.25
N CYS A 163 1.98 27.29 4.88
CA CYS A 163 1.81 26.93 3.47
C CYS A 163 0.60 27.61 2.85
N GLN A 164 -0.48 27.85 3.60
CA GLN A 164 -1.61 28.66 3.13
C GLN A 164 -1.17 30.08 2.76
N VAL A 165 -0.35 30.72 3.61
CA VAL A 165 0.19 32.06 3.32
C VAL A 165 1.15 32.03 2.12
N ALA A 166 2.08 31.07 2.08
CA ALA A 166 3.03 30.93 0.97
C ALA A 166 2.34 30.57 -0.36
N GLY A 167 1.24 29.82 -0.29
CA GLY A 167 0.45 29.35 -1.42
C GLY A 167 -0.62 30.33 -1.91
N LYS A 168 -0.87 31.45 -1.23
CA LYS A 168 -1.99 32.38 -1.51
C LYS A 168 -2.13 32.80 -2.98
N ASN A 169 -1.02 32.88 -3.71
CA ASN A 169 -0.99 33.26 -5.13
C ASN A 169 -0.39 32.17 -6.05
N LYS A 170 -0.34 30.92 -5.59
CA LYS A 170 0.27 29.79 -6.29
C LYS A 170 -0.67 28.59 -6.30
N LYS A 171 -0.51 27.72 -7.29
CA LYS A 171 -1.11 26.38 -7.22
C LYS A 171 -0.41 25.58 -6.12
N ARG A 172 -1.13 24.69 -5.44
CA ARG A 172 -0.60 23.81 -4.38
C ARG A 172 0.60 22.97 -4.87
N GLY A 173 0.52 22.45 -6.10
CA GLY A 173 1.63 21.74 -6.74
C GLY A 173 2.91 22.58 -6.88
N GLN A 174 2.80 23.91 -6.97
CA GLN A 174 3.96 24.80 -7.01
C GLN A 174 4.72 24.83 -5.69
N LEU A 175 4.05 24.70 -4.53
CA LEU A 175 4.74 24.61 -3.23
C LEU A 175 5.64 23.37 -3.20
N PHE A 176 5.13 22.24 -3.70
CA PHE A 176 5.91 21.02 -3.88
C PHE A 176 7.07 21.23 -4.86
N MET A 177 6.81 21.79 -6.04
CA MET A 177 7.84 21.98 -7.07
C MET A 177 8.95 22.94 -6.64
N ASP A 178 8.61 24.04 -5.96
CA ASP A 178 9.58 24.99 -5.43
C ASP A 178 10.49 24.32 -4.38
N TYR A 179 9.91 23.51 -3.50
CA TYR A 179 10.64 22.77 -2.47
C TYR A 179 11.51 21.65 -3.06
N LEU A 180 10.99 20.91 -4.05
CA LEU A 180 11.74 19.92 -4.82
C LEU A 180 12.93 20.57 -5.53
N LYS A 181 12.73 21.68 -6.25
CA LYS A 181 13.80 22.40 -6.95
C LYS A 181 14.89 22.88 -5.99
N ARG A 182 14.53 23.26 -4.75
CA ARG A 182 15.49 23.60 -3.70
C ARG A 182 16.36 22.41 -3.29
N PHE A 183 15.75 21.24 -3.07
CA PHE A 183 16.50 20.01 -2.78
C PHE A 183 17.29 19.48 -3.98
N TYR A 184 16.79 19.65 -5.19
CA TYR A 184 17.51 19.32 -6.41
C TYR A 184 18.80 20.15 -6.54
N ALA A 185 18.72 21.47 -6.33
CA ALA A 185 19.90 22.34 -6.32
C ALA A 185 20.90 21.90 -5.23
N PHE A 186 20.42 21.63 -4.01
CA PHE A 186 21.24 21.10 -2.92
C PHE A 186 21.92 19.77 -3.27
N CYS A 187 21.18 18.82 -3.85
CA CYS A 187 21.70 17.52 -4.27
C CYS A 187 22.81 17.67 -5.32
N ARG A 188 22.57 18.52 -6.33
CA ARG A 188 23.52 18.75 -7.42
C ARG A 188 24.77 19.51 -6.96
N ASP A 189 24.58 20.61 -6.23
CA ASP A 189 25.64 21.58 -5.97
C ASP A 189 26.44 21.26 -4.70
N GLU A 190 25.80 20.71 -3.67
CA GLU A 190 26.44 20.41 -2.38
C GLU A 190 26.76 18.93 -2.20
N LEU A 191 25.85 18.02 -2.61
CA LEU A 191 26.11 16.58 -2.48
C LEU A 191 26.84 15.99 -3.69
N GLN A 192 26.78 16.67 -4.84
CA GLN A 192 27.29 16.19 -6.13
C GLN A 192 26.73 14.81 -6.50
N LYS A 193 25.42 14.61 -6.27
CA LYS A 193 24.69 13.37 -6.53
C LYS A 193 23.56 13.57 -7.54
N GLU A 194 23.06 12.46 -8.08
CA GLU A 194 21.85 12.40 -8.90
C GLU A 194 20.63 12.13 -8.02
N MET A 195 19.57 12.92 -8.21
CA MET A 195 18.35 12.87 -7.40
C MET A 195 17.37 11.82 -7.92
N MET A 196 16.93 10.92 -7.04
CA MET A 196 15.80 10.01 -7.26
C MET A 196 14.60 10.41 -6.37
N ILE A 197 13.39 10.27 -6.89
CA ILE A 197 12.13 10.50 -6.16
C ILE A 197 11.06 9.50 -6.58
N TRP A 198 10.12 9.20 -5.70
CA TRP A 198 8.88 8.54 -6.09
C TRP A 198 7.98 9.51 -6.87
N ASP A 199 7.13 8.97 -7.75
CA ASP A 199 6.36 9.76 -8.73
C ASP A 199 4.84 9.83 -8.47
N ASP A 200 4.30 9.21 -7.41
CA ASP A 200 2.84 9.11 -7.16
C ASP A 200 2.17 10.46 -7.14
N MET A 201 2.84 11.44 -6.54
CA MET A 201 2.20 12.73 -6.34
C MET A 201 2.04 13.52 -7.64
N PHE A 202 2.71 13.13 -8.73
CA PHE A 202 2.42 13.67 -10.07
C PHE A 202 1.09 13.17 -10.64
N ASP A 203 0.47 12.14 -10.07
CA ASP A 203 -0.90 11.75 -10.42
C ASP A 203 -1.94 12.78 -9.94
N PHE A 204 -1.56 13.57 -8.93
CA PHE A 204 -2.37 14.64 -8.35
C PHE A 204 -1.93 16.05 -8.80
N TYR A 205 -0.67 16.18 -9.22
CA TYR A 205 -0.09 17.41 -9.75
C TYR A 205 0.56 17.19 -11.13
N PRO A 206 -0.17 16.65 -12.13
CA PRO A 206 0.43 16.26 -13.41
C PRO A 206 1.00 17.45 -14.19
N GLU A 207 0.49 18.66 -13.97
CA GLU A 207 1.02 19.87 -14.57
C GLU A 207 2.45 20.19 -14.12
N MET A 208 2.88 19.67 -12.96
CA MET A 208 4.21 19.89 -12.42
C MET A 208 5.29 19.06 -13.14
N LEU A 209 4.93 17.99 -13.86
CA LEU A 209 5.89 17.19 -14.65
C LEU A 209 6.62 18.03 -15.71
N VAL A 210 5.97 19.07 -16.23
CA VAL A 210 6.57 19.98 -17.23
C VAL A 210 7.70 20.82 -16.62
N GLU A 211 7.61 21.13 -15.33
CA GLU A 211 8.57 21.95 -14.59
C GLU A 211 9.70 21.15 -13.91
N LEU A 212 9.59 19.82 -13.88
CA LEU A 212 10.55 18.95 -13.23
C LEU A 212 11.93 19.04 -13.92
N PRO A 213 13.04 19.23 -13.15
CA PRO A 213 14.38 19.17 -13.74
C PRO A 213 14.62 17.82 -14.42
N LYS A 214 15.16 17.83 -15.64
CA LYS A 214 15.22 16.66 -16.52
C LYS A 214 16.17 15.57 -16.02
N GLU A 215 17.11 15.95 -15.15
CA GLU A 215 18.08 15.05 -14.54
C GLU A 215 17.52 14.28 -13.34
N VAL A 216 16.36 14.69 -12.79
CA VAL A 216 15.69 13.94 -11.72
C VAL A 216 15.17 12.63 -12.27
N ILE A 217 15.47 11.53 -11.57
CA ILE A 217 15.02 10.19 -11.93
C ILE A 217 13.74 9.88 -11.16
N LEU A 218 12.64 9.66 -11.90
CA LEU A 218 11.36 9.23 -11.34
C LEU A 218 11.37 7.71 -11.09
N CYS A 219 11.13 7.31 -9.85
CA CYS A 219 10.94 5.92 -9.44
C CYS A 219 9.45 5.57 -9.54
N SER A 220 9.05 5.07 -10.71
CA SER A 220 7.65 4.76 -11.02
C SER A 220 7.24 3.39 -10.48
N TRP A 221 6.64 3.39 -9.29
CA TRP A 221 6.08 2.20 -8.65
C TRP A 221 4.68 1.75 -9.14
N ASN A 222 4.43 0.44 -9.20
CA ASN A 222 3.06 -0.06 -9.38
C ASN A 222 3.00 -1.47 -8.84
N TYR A 223 2.05 -1.71 -7.93
CA TYR A 223 1.99 -2.94 -7.15
C TYR A 223 0.77 -3.79 -7.51
N SER A 224 0.08 -3.45 -8.60
CA SER A 224 -1.00 -4.27 -9.13
C SER A 224 -0.48 -5.63 -9.58
N ARG A 225 -1.18 -6.71 -9.23
CA ARG A 225 -0.76 -8.09 -9.51
C ARG A 225 -0.37 -8.32 -10.98
N LYS A 226 -1.16 -7.78 -11.91
CA LYS A 226 -0.83 -7.75 -13.34
C LYS A 226 -0.83 -6.32 -13.84
N PHE A 227 0.23 -5.96 -14.55
CA PHE A 227 0.38 -4.68 -15.22
C PHE A 227 0.10 -4.85 -16.72
N THR A 228 -1.10 -4.49 -17.19
CA THR A 228 -1.54 -4.71 -18.58
C THR A 228 -1.92 -3.44 -19.35
N LEU A 229 -1.74 -2.24 -18.75
CA LEU A 229 -2.23 -0.91 -19.19
C LEU A 229 -3.77 -0.72 -19.17
N PRO A 230 -4.28 0.37 -18.56
CA PRO A 230 -3.81 0.90 -17.29
C PRO A 230 -4.91 0.75 -16.21
N PRO A 231 -4.54 0.32 -15.00
CA PRO A 231 -4.98 1.04 -13.84
C PRO A 231 -3.79 1.83 -13.34
N ASP A 232 -3.89 3.13 -13.56
CA ASP A 232 -3.14 4.19 -12.92
C ASP A 232 -3.11 3.97 -11.40
N ARG A 233 -2.27 4.69 -10.67
CA ARG A 233 -2.55 4.91 -9.25
C ARG A 233 -3.80 5.81 -9.13
N LYS A 234 -4.94 5.22 -9.49
CA LYS A 234 -6.33 5.64 -9.25
C LYS A 234 -6.73 7.03 -9.75
N ALA A 235 -6.00 7.66 -10.69
CA ALA A 235 -6.30 9.02 -11.17
C ALA A 235 -6.29 9.26 -12.70
N CYS A 236 -5.35 8.71 -13.48
CA CYS A 236 -5.20 9.04 -14.90
C CYS A 236 -5.03 7.83 -15.84
N SER A 237 -6.02 7.53 -16.69
CA SER A 237 -5.99 6.40 -17.64
C SER A 237 -4.99 6.52 -18.82
N LYS A 238 -3.83 7.14 -18.62
CA LYS A 238 -2.84 7.44 -19.66
C LYS A 238 -1.57 6.63 -19.48
N ASP A 239 -0.94 6.30 -20.61
CA ASP A 239 0.38 5.68 -20.61
C ASP A 239 1.42 6.66 -20.05
N ARG A 240 1.94 6.33 -18.87
CA ARG A 240 2.85 7.20 -18.12
C ARG A 240 4.26 7.23 -18.71
N PHE A 241 4.74 6.10 -19.24
CA PHE A 241 6.10 6.04 -19.78
C PHE A 241 6.18 6.77 -21.11
N ALA A 242 5.13 6.68 -21.94
CA ALA A 242 5.00 7.53 -23.12
C ALA A 242 5.00 9.03 -22.75
N LEU A 243 4.34 9.42 -21.66
CA LEU A 243 4.36 10.81 -21.17
C LEU A 243 5.74 11.23 -20.69
N PHE A 244 6.44 10.38 -19.93
CA PHE A 244 7.80 10.66 -19.44
C PHE A 244 8.78 10.85 -20.60
N GLU A 245 8.75 9.97 -21.60
CA GLU A 245 9.58 10.08 -22.79
C GLU A 245 9.25 11.33 -23.61
N LEU A 246 7.96 11.64 -23.80
CA LEU A 246 7.52 12.86 -24.49
C LEU A 246 8.06 14.13 -23.81
N LEU A 247 8.17 14.12 -22.48
CA LEU A 247 8.71 15.24 -21.69
C LEU A 247 10.23 15.18 -21.51
N GLY A 248 10.90 14.16 -22.02
CA GLY A 248 12.35 13.95 -21.85
C GLY A 248 12.77 13.73 -20.39
N LEU A 249 11.93 13.06 -19.60
CA LEU A 249 12.18 12.76 -18.19
C LEU A 249 12.88 11.42 -18.03
N ARG A 250 13.76 11.31 -17.04
CA ARG A 250 14.41 10.05 -16.66
C ARG A 250 13.55 9.29 -15.66
N TYR A 251 13.50 7.96 -15.79
CA TYR A 251 12.72 7.13 -14.88
C TYR A 251 13.25 5.70 -14.79
N VAL A 252 12.93 5.05 -13.68
CA VAL A 252 13.04 3.61 -13.46
C VAL A 252 11.68 3.05 -13.08
N PHE A 253 11.39 1.81 -13.44
CA PHE A 253 10.14 1.16 -13.03
C PHE A 253 10.34 0.34 -11.76
N CYS A 254 9.37 0.39 -10.85
CA CYS A 254 9.52 -0.15 -9.50
C CYS A 254 8.40 -1.16 -9.18
N PRO A 255 8.52 -2.42 -9.61
CA PRO A 255 7.58 -3.46 -9.23
C PRO A 255 7.75 -3.85 -7.76
N SER A 256 6.69 -4.38 -7.16
CA SER A 256 6.72 -4.90 -5.79
C SER A 256 6.88 -6.41 -5.75
N LEU A 257 7.73 -6.85 -4.83
CA LEU A 257 7.85 -8.23 -4.41
C LEU A 257 6.54 -8.80 -3.83
N SER A 258 5.62 -7.96 -3.34
CA SER A 258 4.31 -8.41 -2.86
C SER A 258 3.49 -9.08 -3.95
N GLY A 259 3.62 -8.66 -5.21
CA GLY A 259 2.99 -9.33 -6.36
C GLY A 259 3.75 -10.57 -6.85
N TYR A 260 4.74 -11.03 -6.08
CA TYR A 260 5.69 -12.08 -6.42
C TYR A 260 6.25 -11.91 -7.85
N PHE A 261 6.09 -12.91 -8.71
CA PHE A 261 6.53 -12.85 -10.10
C PHE A 261 5.61 -11.98 -10.95
N SER A 262 4.29 -12.16 -10.81
CA SER A 262 3.29 -11.60 -11.74
C SER A 262 3.42 -10.09 -11.92
N ASN A 263 3.58 -9.33 -10.83
CA ASN A 263 3.73 -7.88 -10.94
C ASN A 263 5.04 -7.50 -11.63
N ALA A 264 6.16 -8.07 -11.17
CA ALA A 264 7.47 -7.75 -11.70
C ALA A 264 7.63 -8.15 -13.17
N ASP A 265 7.05 -9.28 -13.57
CA ASP A 265 7.10 -9.76 -14.94
C ASP A 265 6.31 -8.87 -15.89
N THR A 266 5.04 -8.66 -15.58
CA THR A 266 4.15 -7.89 -16.44
C THR A 266 4.56 -6.41 -16.51
N PHE A 267 5.09 -5.86 -15.42
CA PHE A 267 5.63 -4.51 -15.42
C PHE A 267 6.94 -4.43 -16.22
N THR A 268 7.79 -5.45 -16.16
CA THR A 268 8.98 -5.56 -17.04
C THR A 268 8.57 -5.63 -18.51
N ASP A 269 7.56 -6.41 -18.87
CA ASP A 269 7.08 -6.54 -20.25
C ASP A 269 6.44 -5.25 -20.79
N TYR A 270 5.75 -4.51 -19.92
CA TYR A 270 5.27 -3.17 -20.25
C TYR A 270 6.44 -2.20 -20.47
N ALA A 271 7.40 -2.17 -19.55
CA ALA A 271 8.56 -1.28 -19.60
C ALA A 271 9.46 -1.54 -20.82
N ALA A 272 9.50 -2.78 -21.32
CA ALA A 272 10.28 -3.17 -22.50
C ALA A 272 9.84 -2.48 -23.81
N LYS A 273 8.68 -1.80 -23.81
CA LYS A 273 8.21 -0.98 -24.95
C LYS A 273 8.83 0.42 -24.99
N TYR A 274 9.58 0.77 -23.95
CA TYR A 274 10.09 2.10 -23.64
C TYR A 274 11.60 2.06 -23.32
N GLU A 275 12.18 3.21 -22.99
CA GLU A 275 13.60 3.38 -22.67
C GLU A 275 13.86 3.82 -21.21
N PRO A 276 13.40 3.07 -20.19
CA PRO A 276 13.72 3.39 -18.80
C PRO A 276 15.22 3.25 -18.51
N ASP A 277 15.71 3.96 -17.50
CA ASP A 277 17.08 3.81 -16.99
C ASP A 277 17.32 2.46 -16.29
N GLY A 278 16.24 1.73 -15.97
CA GLY A 278 16.27 0.39 -15.43
C GLY A 278 15.10 0.12 -14.49
N ALA A 279 15.33 -0.74 -13.50
CA ALA A 279 14.30 -1.18 -12.57
C ALA A 279 14.78 -1.23 -11.12
N ILE A 280 13.86 -1.09 -10.17
CA ILE A 280 14.10 -1.32 -8.73
C ILE A 280 13.02 -2.25 -8.20
N LEU A 281 13.36 -3.49 -7.85
CA LEU A 281 12.43 -4.40 -7.18
C LEU A 281 12.22 -3.97 -5.73
N THR A 282 11.01 -3.56 -5.37
CA THR A 282 10.70 -3.02 -4.04
C THR A 282 10.28 -4.11 -3.05
N VAL A 283 10.81 -4.04 -1.83
CA VAL A 283 10.51 -4.94 -0.72
C VAL A 283 10.07 -4.11 0.48
N TRP A 284 8.77 -4.13 0.76
CA TRP A 284 8.13 -3.33 1.80
C TRP A 284 7.73 -4.15 3.02
N GLU A 285 7.71 -3.50 4.18
CA GLU A 285 6.92 -3.82 5.39
C GLU A 285 6.97 -5.29 5.86
N ARG A 286 8.17 -5.76 6.20
CA ARG A 286 8.40 -7.12 6.74
C ARG A 286 8.41 -7.17 8.28
N GLN A 287 7.63 -6.30 8.93
CA GLN A 287 7.53 -6.27 10.40
C GLN A 287 6.81 -7.52 10.97
N ASN A 288 5.85 -8.07 10.22
CA ASN A 288 5.08 -9.26 10.63
C ASN A 288 5.23 -10.45 9.66
N ARG A 289 6.18 -10.35 8.73
CA ARG A 289 6.51 -11.37 7.72
C ARG A 289 8.03 -11.50 7.60
N PHE A 290 8.50 -12.64 7.10
CA PHE A 290 9.92 -12.85 6.85
C PHE A 290 10.26 -12.49 5.39
N LEU A 291 11.54 -12.35 5.07
CA LEU A 291 12.02 -12.04 3.71
C LEU A 291 12.07 -13.29 2.81
N ALA A 292 12.08 -14.47 3.39
CA ALA A 292 12.44 -15.71 2.71
C ALA A 292 11.47 -16.10 1.58
N ASP A 293 10.18 -15.79 1.70
CA ASP A 293 9.21 -15.99 0.60
C ASP A 293 9.50 -15.09 -0.61
N GLY A 294 10.29 -14.04 -0.44
CA GLY A 294 10.71 -13.16 -1.53
C GLY A 294 11.88 -13.68 -2.35
N PHE A 295 12.67 -14.60 -1.81
CA PHE A 295 13.97 -14.93 -2.40
C PHE A 295 13.88 -15.54 -3.81
N PRO A 296 12.92 -16.44 -4.13
CA PRO A 296 12.73 -16.90 -5.50
C PRO A 296 12.40 -15.77 -6.48
N ALA A 297 11.55 -14.81 -6.10
CA ALA A 297 11.22 -13.67 -6.94
C ALA A 297 12.41 -12.71 -7.15
N ILE A 298 13.21 -12.48 -6.11
CA ILE A 298 14.47 -11.71 -6.23
C ILE A 298 15.43 -12.42 -7.18
N SER A 299 15.62 -13.73 -7.04
CA SER A 299 16.49 -14.54 -7.91
C SER A 299 16.05 -14.46 -9.37
N ALA A 300 14.78 -14.72 -9.66
CA ALA A 300 14.23 -14.67 -11.01
C ALA A 300 14.38 -13.29 -11.65
N MET A 301 14.09 -12.20 -10.91
CA MET A 301 14.15 -10.85 -11.45
C MET A 301 15.58 -10.36 -11.68
N GLY A 302 16.51 -10.70 -10.80
CA GLY A 302 17.93 -10.40 -11.00
C GLY A 302 18.47 -11.05 -12.28
N GLU A 303 18.17 -12.34 -12.47
CA GLU A 303 18.53 -13.08 -13.69
C GLU A 303 17.83 -12.50 -14.93
N ARG A 304 16.53 -12.20 -14.85
CA ARG A 304 15.76 -11.60 -15.95
C ARG A 304 16.38 -10.29 -16.42
N TRP A 305 16.59 -9.36 -15.49
CA TRP A 305 17.10 -8.03 -15.81
C TRP A 305 18.58 -8.00 -16.17
N SER A 306 19.34 -9.06 -15.88
CA SER A 306 20.73 -9.23 -16.34
C SER A 306 20.85 -9.54 -17.84
N GLY A 307 19.73 -9.81 -18.52
CA GLY A 307 19.69 -10.15 -19.95
C GLY A 307 19.73 -11.65 -20.23
N SER A 308 19.28 -12.48 -19.29
CA SER A 308 19.19 -13.94 -19.45
C SER A 308 18.37 -14.33 -20.68
N LYS A 309 18.81 -15.35 -21.43
CA LYS A 309 18.08 -15.85 -22.61
C LYS A 309 16.94 -16.83 -22.28
N LYS A 310 16.80 -17.20 -21.00
CA LYS A 310 15.76 -18.12 -20.51
C LYS A 310 14.37 -17.50 -20.66
N THR A 311 13.35 -18.35 -20.82
CA THR A 311 11.95 -17.90 -20.73
C THR A 311 11.60 -17.54 -19.28
N VAL A 312 10.48 -16.84 -19.10
CA VAL A 312 9.98 -16.46 -17.76
C VAL A 312 9.71 -17.72 -16.92
N GLU A 313 9.13 -18.76 -17.53
CA GLU A 313 8.83 -20.04 -16.88
C GLU A 313 10.11 -20.77 -16.45
N GLU A 314 11.15 -20.74 -17.29
CA GLU A 314 12.47 -21.29 -16.94
C GLU A 314 13.10 -20.52 -15.78
N LEU A 315 12.99 -19.19 -15.76
CA LEU A 315 13.51 -18.36 -14.68
C LEU A 315 12.81 -18.66 -13.34
N HIS A 316 11.48 -18.78 -13.33
CA HIS A 316 10.73 -19.12 -12.11
C HIS A 316 11.07 -20.51 -11.61
N ARG A 317 11.10 -21.49 -12.51
CA ARG A 317 11.45 -22.87 -12.17
C ARG A 317 12.84 -22.94 -11.55
N ASP A 318 13.82 -22.31 -12.18
CA ASP A 318 15.21 -22.34 -11.72
C ASP A 318 15.36 -21.60 -10.38
N ALA A 319 14.64 -20.49 -10.18
CA ALA A 319 14.59 -19.78 -8.92
C ALA A 319 13.99 -20.65 -7.79
N PHE A 320 12.93 -21.41 -8.03
CA PHE A 320 12.43 -22.34 -7.03
C PHE A 320 13.40 -23.47 -6.72
N LEU A 321 14.02 -24.06 -7.75
CA LEU A 321 15.00 -25.15 -7.59
C LEU A 321 16.28 -24.69 -6.87
N GLU A 322 16.62 -23.41 -6.94
CA GLU A 322 17.73 -22.85 -6.17
C GLU A 322 17.52 -23.00 -4.66
N PHE A 323 16.31 -22.70 -4.19
CA PHE A 323 15.98 -22.73 -2.75
C PHE A 323 15.39 -24.07 -2.32
N ILE A 324 14.80 -24.83 -3.23
CA ILE A 324 14.17 -26.14 -2.97
C ILE A 324 14.65 -27.13 -4.05
N PRO A 325 15.93 -27.58 -4.00
CA PRO A 325 16.52 -28.38 -5.09
C PRO A 325 15.88 -29.75 -5.30
N THR A 326 15.15 -30.25 -4.31
CA THR A 326 14.46 -31.55 -4.31
C THR A 326 13.02 -31.46 -4.80
N ALA A 327 12.53 -30.28 -5.19
CA ALA A 327 11.15 -30.11 -5.63
C ALA A 327 10.87 -30.92 -6.91
N THR A 328 9.83 -31.74 -6.86
CA THR A 328 9.30 -32.46 -8.03
C THR A 328 8.56 -31.50 -8.98
N PRO A 329 8.27 -31.89 -10.24
CA PRO A 329 7.45 -31.07 -11.14
C PRO A 329 6.08 -30.67 -10.56
N ALA A 330 5.43 -31.56 -9.81
CA ALA A 330 4.16 -31.26 -9.15
C ALA A 330 4.34 -30.21 -8.04
N GLN A 331 5.41 -30.30 -7.26
CA GLN A 331 5.73 -29.33 -6.21
C GLN A 331 6.11 -27.96 -6.79
N LEU A 332 6.85 -27.93 -7.90
CA LEU A 332 7.15 -26.68 -8.63
C LEU A 332 5.87 -26.03 -9.16
N ALA A 333 4.92 -26.82 -9.68
CA ALA A 333 3.62 -26.30 -10.10
C ALA A 333 2.81 -25.75 -8.91
N ALA A 334 2.84 -26.42 -7.76
CA ALA A 334 2.18 -25.92 -6.54
C ALA A 334 2.82 -24.62 -6.02
N LEU A 335 4.15 -24.50 -6.06
CA LEU A 335 4.87 -23.27 -5.73
C LEU A 335 4.51 -22.13 -6.70
N GLN A 336 4.49 -22.40 -8.00
CA GLN A 336 4.06 -21.43 -9.00
C GLN A 336 2.63 -20.98 -8.76
N ALA A 337 1.69 -21.91 -8.54
CA ALA A 337 0.30 -21.58 -8.24
C ALA A 337 0.16 -20.70 -6.98
N PHE A 338 0.94 -20.98 -5.92
CA PHE A 338 0.96 -20.13 -4.72
C PHE A 338 1.40 -18.69 -5.01
N TYR A 339 2.42 -18.51 -5.86
CA TYR A 339 2.96 -17.21 -6.28
C TYR A 339 2.02 -16.50 -7.25
N ASP A 340 1.29 -17.27 -8.05
CA ASP A 340 0.30 -16.74 -8.96
C ASP A 340 -0.89 -16.19 -8.19
N HIS A 341 -1.36 -16.82 -7.10
CA HIS A 341 -2.44 -16.28 -6.28
C HIS A 341 -2.07 -14.95 -5.62
N SER A 342 -3.01 -13.99 -5.67
CA SER A 342 -2.88 -12.72 -4.94
C SER A 342 -2.53 -12.99 -3.46
N PRO A 343 -1.60 -12.23 -2.85
CA PRO A 343 -1.41 -12.28 -1.42
C PRO A 343 -2.72 -11.95 -0.73
N LEU A 344 -3.23 -12.90 0.03
CA LEU A 344 -4.43 -12.73 0.81
C LEU A 344 -4.01 -12.51 2.26
N ASP A 345 -4.21 -11.28 2.74
CA ASP A 345 -3.90 -10.89 4.10
C ASP A 345 -5.05 -11.19 5.05
N ILE A 346 -4.73 -11.91 6.12
CA ILE A 346 -5.71 -12.23 7.16
C ILE A 346 -6.01 -10.97 7.99
N SER A 347 -7.26 -10.49 7.91
CA SER A 347 -7.69 -9.27 8.61
C SER A 347 -7.87 -9.51 10.11
N THR A 348 -7.50 -8.52 10.92
CA THR A 348 -7.80 -8.49 12.37
C THR A 348 -9.12 -7.80 12.69
N ASP A 349 -9.86 -7.38 11.66
CA ASP A 349 -11.22 -6.89 11.75
C ASP A 349 -12.20 -8.01 11.42
N PHE A 350 -13.02 -8.41 12.40
CA PHE A 350 -13.97 -9.51 12.24
C PHE A 350 -15.00 -9.23 11.14
N ARG A 351 -15.29 -7.95 10.87
CA ARG A 351 -16.33 -7.52 9.91
C ARG A 351 -15.98 -7.93 8.48
N ARG A 352 -14.69 -8.03 8.16
CA ARG A 352 -14.16 -8.50 6.86
C ARG A 352 -14.52 -9.95 6.54
N TYR A 353 -14.95 -10.73 7.54
CA TYR A 353 -15.36 -12.11 7.35
C TYR A 353 -16.86 -12.29 7.19
N LEU A 354 -17.65 -11.20 7.35
CA LEU A 354 -19.11 -11.21 7.24
C LEU A 354 -19.62 -11.05 5.81
N GLY A 355 -18.72 -10.94 4.81
CA GLY A 355 -19.10 -11.09 3.40
C GLY A 355 -19.91 -12.37 3.20
N GLY A 356 -20.84 -12.39 2.26
CA GLY A 356 -21.79 -13.50 2.09
C GLY A 356 -21.15 -14.84 1.72
N LYS A 357 -21.74 -15.57 0.77
CA LYS A 357 -21.09 -16.78 0.24
C LYS A 357 -19.73 -16.43 -0.36
N LEU A 358 -18.82 -17.41 -0.39
CA LEU A 358 -17.57 -17.23 -1.11
C LEU A 358 -17.88 -16.97 -2.58
N SER A 359 -17.18 -16.02 -3.20
CA SER A 359 -17.25 -15.86 -4.66
C SER A 359 -16.68 -17.09 -5.38
N LEU A 360 -16.89 -17.16 -6.70
CA LEU A 360 -16.24 -18.18 -7.53
C LEU A 360 -14.72 -18.08 -7.39
N HIS A 361 -14.17 -16.86 -7.42
CA HIS A 361 -12.74 -16.62 -7.26
C HIS A 361 -12.20 -17.07 -5.89
N GLU A 362 -12.92 -16.73 -4.81
CA GLU A 362 -12.58 -17.18 -3.45
C GLU A 362 -12.65 -18.71 -3.34
N THR A 363 -13.66 -19.34 -3.95
CA THR A 363 -13.84 -20.80 -3.95
C THR A 363 -12.71 -21.50 -4.69
N GLU A 364 -12.35 -21.02 -5.89
CA GLU A 364 -11.22 -21.52 -6.66
C GLU A 364 -9.92 -21.40 -5.87
N MET A 365 -9.69 -20.24 -5.25
CA MET A 365 -8.50 -20.00 -4.42
C MET A 365 -8.45 -20.93 -3.22
N GLU A 366 -9.56 -21.16 -2.51
CA GLU A 366 -9.62 -22.09 -1.39
C GLU A 366 -9.26 -23.52 -1.82
N VAL A 367 -9.83 -23.99 -2.94
CA VAL A 367 -9.55 -25.33 -3.49
C VAL A 367 -8.09 -25.45 -3.91
N SER A 368 -7.56 -24.45 -4.62
CA SER A 368 -6.15 -24.42 -5.02
C SER A 368 -5.22 -24.44 -3.82
N LEU A 369 -5.50 -23.67 -2.76
CA LEU A 369 -4.67 -23.64 -1.55
C LEU A 369 -4.66 -24.98 -0.82
N ARG A 370 -5.77 -25.72 -0.80
CA ARG A 370 -5.82 -27.08 -0.22
C ARG A 370 -4.91 -28.03 -0.99
N LEU A 371 -4.98 -28.02 -2.32
CA LEU A 371 -4.11 -28.84 -3.17
C LEU A 371 -2.64 -28.46 -3.02
N ILE A 372 -2.34 -27.16 -2.98
CA ILE A 372 -0.99 -26.65 -2.73
C ILE A 372 -0.48 -27.16 -1.38
N ALA A 373 -1.29 -27.05 -0.32
CA ALA A 373 -0.91 -27.51 1.02
C ALA A 373 -0.60 -29.02 1.03
N GLU A 374 -1.44 -29.85 0.41
CA GLU A 374 -1.22 -31.29 0.29
C GLU A 374 0.11 -31.60 -0.40
N VAL A 375 0.35 -31.00 -1.57
CA VAL A 375 1.57 -31.24 -2.37
C VAL A 375 2.84 -30.73 -1.67
N LEU A 376 2.80 -29.55 -1.05
CA LEU A 376 3.97 -28.97 -0.38
C LEU A 376 4.33 -29.72 0.91
N ASN A 377 3.35 -30.32 1.59
CA ASN A 377 3.59 -31.14 2.78
C ASN A 377 4.34 -32.45 2.46
N GLU A 378 4.37 -32.89 1.20
CA GLU A 378 5.14 -34.06 0.77
C GLU A 378 6.64 -33.79 0.60
N ILE A 379 7.07 -32.52 0.59
CA ILE A 379 8.49 -32.17 0.45
C ILE A 379 9.24 -32.64 1.71
N PRO A 380 10.20 -33.59 1.59
CA PRO A 380 10.91 -34.10 2.75
C PRO A 380 11.72 -32.98 3.44
N ALA A 381 11.58 -32.91 4.77
CA ALA A 381 12.31 -32.00 5.65
C ALA A 381 12.12 -30.48 5.40
N VAL A 382 11.02 -29.93 5.93
CA VAL A 382 10.85 -28.48 6.15
C VAL A 382 11.93 -27.91 7.12
N ALA A 383 12.52 -28.78 7.95
CA ALA A 383 13.47 -28.40 8.98
C ALA A 383 14.79 -27.87 8.37
N GLY A 384 14.94 -26.54 8.38
CA GLY A 384 16.16 -25.86 7.94
C GLY A 384 16.03 -25.09 6.63
N ASN A 385 14.93 -25.26 5.88
CA ASN A 385 14.65 -24.48 4.68
C ASN A 385 13.73 -23.30 5.01
N ALA A 386 14.29 -22.09 5.11
CA ALA A 386 13.53 -20.89 5.48
C ALA A 386 12.47 -20.51 4.44
N VAL A 387 12.77 -20.67 3.13
CA VAL A 387 11.85 -20.34 2.04
C VAL A 387 10.62 -21.24 2.09
N LEU A 388 10.83 -22.56 2.13
CA LEU A 388 9.72 -23.52 2.17
C LEU A 388 8.91 -23.38 3.46
N HIS A 389 9.58 -23.20 4.61
CA HIS A 389 8.90 -22.99 5.88
C HIS A 389 8.00 -21.74 5.86
N GLU A 390 8.49 -20.64 5.26
CA GLU A 390 7.69 -19.41 5.13
C GLU A 390 6.48 -19.63 4.22
N ILE A 391 6.68 -20.23 3.04
CA ILE A 391 5.59 -20.51 2.09
C ILE A 391 4.52 -21.38 2.73
N ILE A 392 4.89 -22.49 3.39
CA ILE A 392 3.92 -23.36 4.09
C ILE A 392 3.16 -22.59 5.17
N SER A 393 3.85 -21.72 5.92
CA SER A 393 3.22 -20.92 6.96
C SER A 393 2.22 -19.91 6.37
N LEU A 394 2.54 -19.29 5.23
CA LEU A 394 1.64 -18.39 4.52
C LEU A 394 0.45 -19.13 3.89
N VAL A 395 0.64 -20.34 3.35
CA VAL A 395 -0.46 -21.19 2.86
C VAL A 395 -1.43 -21.48 4.00
N ARG A 396 -0.93 -21.85 5.19
CA ARG A 396 -1.77 -22.07 6.37
C ARG A 396 -2.51 -20.81 6.82
N GLU A 397 -1.87 -19.64 6.78
CA GLU A 397 -2.52 -18.36 7.06
C GLU A 397 -3.65 -18.05 6.07
N ARG A 398 -3.44 -18.29 4.76
CA ARG A 398 -4.47 -18.10 3.75
C ARG A 398 -5.63 -19.08 3.91
N MET A 399 -5.36 -20.35 4.26
CA MET A 399 -6.41 -21.33 4.58
C MET A 399 -7.22 -20.92 5.82
N LEU A 400 -6.55 -20.35 6.83
CA LEU A 400 -7.21 -19.84 8.03
C LEU A 400 -8.20 -18.72 7.70
N PHE A 401 -7.90 -17.84 6.75
CA PHE A 401 -8.87 -16.83 6.29
C PHE A 401 -10.18 -17.47 5.82
N PHE A 402 -10.15 -18.50 4.97
CA PHE A 402 -11.36 -19.17 4.48
C PHE A 402 -12.13 -19.86 5.61
N ARG A 403 -11.40 -20.42 6.59
CA ARG A 403 -12.01 -20.95 7.80
C ARG A 403 -12.74 -19.87 8.59
N LEU A 404 -12.15 -18.68 8.73
CA LEU A 404 -12.77 -17.53 9.39
C LEU A 404 -13.96 -16.97 8.59
N ARG A 405 -13.88 -16.94 7.24
CA ARG A 405 -15.00 -16.58 6.35
C ARG A 405 -16.24 -17.45 6.58
N LYS A 406 -16.05 -18.70 6.97
CA LYS A 406 -17.15 -19.61 7.35
C LYS A 406 -17.59 -19.44 8.81
N LEU A 407 -16.64 -19.33 9.73
CA LEU A 407 -16.89 -19.44 11.16
C LEU A 407 -17.39 -18.14 11.80
N ILE A 408 -16.85 -16.98 11.39
CA ILE A 408 -17.22 -15.68 11.96
C ILE A 408 -18.71 -15.35 11.71
N PRO A 409 -19.28 -15.58 10.52
CA PRO A 409 -20.73 -15.44 10.33
C PRO A 409 -21.53 -16.35 11.25
N GLN A 410 -21.11 -17.61 11.46
CA GLN A 410 -21.82 -18.52 12.37
C GLN A 410 -21.80 -18.03 13.82
N ILE A 411 -20.66 -17.48 14.27
CA ILE A 411 -20.54 -16.86 15.59
C ILE A 411 -21.47 -15.65 15.68
N PHE A 412 -21.41 -14.77 14.67
CA PHE A 412 -22.22 -13.55 14.61
C PHE A 412 -23.74 -13.84 14.65
N HIS A 413 -24.17 -14.94 14.03
CA HIS A 413 -25.57 -15.37 14.02
C HIS A 413 -25.95 -16.32 15.18
N GLY A 414 -25.04 -16.57 16.13
CA GLY A 414 -25.29 -17.46 17.27
C GLY A 414 -25.50 -18.93 16.89
N LYS A 415 -25.01 -19.35 15.72
CA LYS A 415 -25.12 -20.71 15.15
C LYS A 415 -23.81 -21.51 15.25
N CYS A 416 -22.76 -20.94 15.85
CA CYS A 416 -21.43 -21.55 15.89
C CYS A 416 -21.38 -22.80 16.77
N ASN A 417 -20.69 -23.83 16.28
CA ASN A 417 -20.30 -24.97 17.10
C ASN A 417 -19.04 -24.64 17.93
N GLU A 418 -19.14 -24.74 19.25
CA GLU A 418 -18.01 -24.47 20.16
C GLU A 418 -16.77 -25.33 19.88
N SER A 419 -16.94 -26.57 19.41
CA SER A 419 -15.81 -27.43 19.04
C SER A 419 -15.07 -26.90 17.80
N GLU A 420 -15.81 -26.39 16.80
CA GLU A 420 -15.21 -25.80 15.59
C GLU A 420 -14.48 -24.49 15.92
N LYS A 421 -15.06 -23.68 16.80
CA LYS A 421 -14.46 -22.47 17.36
C LYS A 421 -13.15 -22.78 18.07
N MET A 422 -13.16 -23.71 19.01
CA MET A 422 -11.95 -24.09 19.75
C MET A 422 -10.85 -24.64 18.84
N ALA A 423 -11.21 -25.48 17.87
CA ALA A 423 -10.24 -25.99 16.90
C ALA A 423 -9.62 -24.89 16.01
N CYS A 424 -10.36 -23.83 15.68
CA CYS A 424 -9.83 -22.68 14.96
C CYS A 424 -8.88 -21.85 15.85
N LEU A 425 -9.27 -21.60 17.11
CA LEU A 425 -8.42 -20.90 18.08
C LEU A 425 -7.09 -21.64 18.34
N ASP A 426 -7.12 -22.97 18.42
CA ASP A 426 -5.92 -23.78 18.62
C ASP A 426 -4.99 -23.75 17.39
N GLU A 427 -5.56 -23.69 16.18
CA GLU A 427 -4.79 -23.47 14.96
C GLU A 427 -4.09 -22.10 14.95
N ILE A 428 -4.81 -21.03 15.34
CA ILE A 428 -4.24 -19.67 15.46
C ILE A 428 -3.09 -19.66 16.48
N ARG A 429 -3.27 -20.30 17.64
CA ARG A 429 -2.23 -20.42 18.68
C ARG A 429 -1.02 -21.22 18.18
N SER A 430 -1.25 -22.31 17.46
CA SER A 430 -0.19 -23.12 16.85
C SER A 430 0.65 -22.32 15.84
N LEU A 431 -0.01 -21.57 14.95
CA LEU A 431 0.67 -20.68 14.00
C LEU A 431 1.47 -19.60 14.71
N ARG A 432 0.86 -18.95 15.71
CA ARG A 432 1.52 -17.93 16.55
C ARG A 432 2.81 -18.46 17.17
N GLU A 433 2.75 -19.63 17.81
CA GLU A 433 3.93 -20.23 18.43
C GLU A 433 5.00 -20.60 17.40
N SER A 434 4.59 -21.11 16.23
CA SER A 434 5.50 -21.40 15.14
C SER A 434 6.24 -20.15 14.68
N ARG A 435 5.51 -19.05 14.46
CA ARG A 435 6.10 -17.76 14.08
C ARG A 435 7.05 -17.20 15.13
N ILE A 436 6.70 -17.31 16.42
CA ILE A 436 7.58 -16.89 17.52
C ILE A 436 8.88 -17.70 17.52
N ARG A 437 8.81 -19.02 17.30
CA ARG A 437 10.02 -19.86 17.21
C ARG A 437 10.90 -19.46 16.03
N THR A 438 10.32 -19.21 14.86
CA THR A 438 11.04 -18.71 13.68
C THR A 438 11.69 -17.36 13.96
N TRP A 439 10.95 -16.41 14.57
CA TRP A 439 11.50 -15.09 14.92
C TRP A 439 12.72 -15.19 15.84
N LYS A 440 12.63 -16.01 16.90
CA LYS A 440 13.76 -16.21 17.82
C LYS A 440 14.99 -16.82 17.14
N LYS A 441 14.79 -17.62 16.09
CA LYS A 441 15.85 -18.25 15.31
C LYS A 441 16.46 -17.29 14.30
N GLU A 442 15.64 -16.56 13.56
CA GLU A 442 16.06 -15.79 12.37
C GLU A 442 16.27 -14.30 12.63
N ARG A 443 15.64 -13.75 13.67
CA ARG A 443 15.64 -12.31 14.03
C ARG A 443 15.92 -12.10 15.52
N SER A 444 16.89 -12.83 16.05
CA SER A 444 17.29 -12.73 17.46
C SER A 444 17.80 -11.32 17.77
N GLY A 445 17.34 -10.73 18.87
CA GLY A 445 17.71 -9.36 19.28
C GLY A 445 16.91 -8.24 18.60
N ILE A 446 16.03 -8.57 17.63
CA ILE A 446 15.12 -7.63 17.01
C ILE A 446 13.79 -7.62 17.76
N LEU A 447 13.19 -6.43 17.97
CA LEU A 447 11.90 -6.27 18.62
C LEU A 447 10.84 -7.17 17.98
N MET A 448 10.36 -8.17 18.73
CA MET A 448 9.43 -9.16 18.22
C MET A 448 8.01 -8.62 18.12
N THR A 449 7.49 -8.52 16.90
CA THR A 449 6.13 -8.03 16.61
C THR A 449 5.21 -9.07 15.99
N VAL A 450 5.77 -10.17 15.46
CA VAL A 450 5.02 -11.20 14.70
C VAL A 450 3.83 -11.81 15.45
N HIS A 451 3.88 -11.85 16.79
CA HIS A 451 2.81 -12.38 17.63
C HIS A 451 1.57 -11.48 17.68
N LYS A 452 1.73 -10.16 17.52
CA LYS A 452 0.67 -9.16 17.72
C LYS A 452 -0.52 -9.41 16.80
N ARG A 453 -0.26 -9.80 15.54
CA ARG A 453 -1.31 -10.13 14.56
C ARG A 453 -2.17 -11.29 15.03
N TYR A 454 -1.58 -12.37 15.54
CA TYR A 454 -2.34 -13.53 16.03
C TYR A 454 -3.10 -13.24 17.33
N ASP A 455 -2.52 -12.42 18.21
CA ASP A 455 -3.22 -11.96 19.41
C ASP A 455 -4.46 -11.13 19.05
N ALA A 456 -4.37 -10.29 18.01
CA ALA A 456 -5.51 -9.57 17.45
C ALA A 456 -6.51 -10.52 16.76
N LEU A 457 -6.04 -11.55 16.04
CA LEU A 457 -6.92 -12.57 15.44
C LEU A 457 -7.71 -13.36 16.49
N ILE A 458 -7.16 -13.62 17.68
CA ILE A 458 -7.92 -14.27 18.76
C ILE A 458 -9.06 -13.35 19.23
N LYS A 459 -8.82 -12.04 19.32
CA LYS A 459 -9.82 -11.06 19.77
C LYS A 459 -11.00 -10.89 18.82
N ILE A 460 -10.86 -11.26 17.54
CA ILE A 460 -11.97 -11.13 16.57
C ILE A 460 -13.18 -11.98 16.98
N PHE A 461 -12.95 -13.09 17.68
CA PHE A 461 -14.01 -13.98 18.18
C PHE A 461 -14.84 -13.27 19.25
N GLU A 462 -14.18 -12.71 20.26
CA GLU A 462 -14.83 -11.92 21.32
C GLU A 462 -15.59 -10.72 20.75
N ASN A 463 -15.00 -10.04 19.75
CA ASN A 463 -15.64 -8.91 19.06
C ASN A 463 -16.89 -9.34 18.29
N ALA A 464 -16.83 -10.46 17.57
CA ALA A 464 -17.97 -11.01 16.83
C ALA A 464 -19.12 -11.43 17.77
N GLU A 465 -18.80 -12.06 18.90
CA GLU A 465 -19.77 -12.44 19.94
C GLU A 465 -20.42 -11.21 20.59
N SER A 466 -19.62 -10.19 20.92
CA SER A 466 -20.12 -8.93 21.47
C SER A 466 -21.07 -8.24 20.50
N ALA A 467 -20.77 -8.27 19.20
CA ALA A 467 -21.63 -7.70 18.17
C ALA A 467 -22.92 -8.52 17.97
N ALA A 468 -22.83 -9.86 18.01
CA ALA A 468 -23.99 -10.75 17.96
C ALA A 468 -24.99 -10.45 19.10
N ALA A 469 -24.48 -10.27 20.32
CA ALA A 469 -25.29 -9.98 21.51
C ALA A 469 -26.08 -8.66 21.42
N LYS A 470 -25.65 -7.73 20.57
CA LYS A 470 -26.31 -6.43 20.34
C LYS A 470 -27.40 -6.50 19.27
N ASN A 471 -27.65 -7.68 18.69
CA ASN A 471 -28.63 -7.89 17.62
C ASN A 471 -28.42 -6.95 16.42
N CYS A 472 -27.17 -6.73 16.03
CA CYS A 472 -26.82 -5.81 14.95
C CYS A 472 -27.06 -6.41 13.55
N GLY A 473 -27.34 -5.55 12.57
CA GLY A 473 -27.12 -5.83 11.15
C GLY A 473 -25.75 -5.36 10.68
N PHE A 474 -25.48 -5.47 9.39
CA PHE A 474 -24.29 -4.86 8.80
C PHE A 474 -24.54 -4.30 7.40
N LEU A 475 -23.79 -3.26 7.06
CA LEU A 475 -23.78 -2.59 5.78
C LEU A 475 -22.47 -2.93 5.07
N ILE A 476 -22.55 -3.50 3.88
CA ILE A 476 -21.40 -3.67 2.98
C ILE A 476 -21.43 -2.50 2.00
N LEU A 477 -20.36 -1.71 2.01
CA LEU A 477 -20.14 -0.61 1.07
C LEU A 477 -19.01 -0.99 0.11
N ARG A 478 -19.24 -0.86 -1.20
CA ARG A 478 -18.21 -1.00 -2.22
C ARG A 478 -17.78 0.39 -2.73
N THR A 479 -16.49 0.66 -2.64
CA THR A 479 -15.85 1.84 -3.24
C THR A 479 -14.83 1.37 -4.29
N PRO A 480 -14.75 1.99 -5.48
CA PRO A 480 -13.84 1.55 -6.51
C PRO A 480 -12.38 1.98 -6.26
N PHE A 481 -12.07 2.64 -5.13
CA PHE A 481 -10.75 3.26 -4.89
C PHE A 481 -10.22 3.10 -3.48
N GLY A 482 -8.88 2.96 -3.40
CA GLY A 482 -8.02 2.71 -2.22
C GLY A 482 -8.21 3.60 -1.01
N ILE A 483 -8.80 4.77 -1.23
CA ILE A 483 -9.00 5.80 -0.24
C ILE A 483 -10.48 6.18 -0.34
N SER A 484 -11.22 5.91 0.73
CA SER A 484 -12.64 6.27 0.81
C SER A 484 -12.78 7.66 1.43
N PRO A 485 -13.71 8.50 0.95
CA PRO A 485 -14.12 9.68 1.72
C PRO A 485 -14.68 9.25 3.09
N ASN A 486 -14.88 10.22 3.98
CA ASN A 486 -15.76 10.00 5.13
C ASN A 486 -17.17 9.82 4.60
N ILE A 487 -17.87 8.80 5.09
CA ILE A 487 -19.23 8.49 4.66
C ILE A 487 -20.10 8.31 5.90
N LEU A 488 -21.24 8.99 5.92
CA LEU A 488 -22.28 8.86 6.93
C LEU A 488 -23.54 8.33 6.26
N PHE A 489 -24.00 7.18 6.76
CA PHE A 489 -25.28 6.60 6.43
C PHE A 489 -26.28 6.97 7.52
N LYS A 490 -27.45 7.45 7.12
CA LYS A 490 -28.64 7.53 7.97
C LYS A 490 -29.66 6.53 7.44
N LEU A 491 -29.96 5.51 8.23
CA LEU A 491 -30.89 4.44 7.90
C LEU A 491 -32.22 4.70 8.59
N TYR A 492 -33.27 4.94 7.82
CA TYR A 492 -34.62 5.16 8.33
C TYR A 492 -35.39 3.85 8.29
N PHE A 493 -35.72 3.33 9.47
CA PHE A 493 -36.47 2.08 9.64
C PHE A 493 -37.97 2.35 9.69
N LYS A 494 -38.74 1.44 9.10
CA LYS A 494 -40.20 1.51 9.12
C LYS A 494 -40.76 1.59 10.54
N GLY A 495 -41.61 2.58 10.77
CA GLY A 495 -42.22 2.82 12.08
C GLY A 495 -41.30 3.49 13.11
N LYS A 496 -40.19 4.09 12.67
CA LYS A 496 -39.32 4.92 13.50
C LYS A 496 -39.15 6.32 12.94
N ASP A 497 -39.15 7.29 13.85
CA ASP A 497 -39.02 8.72 13.50
C ASP A 497 -37.55 9.14 13.32
N GLU A 498 -36.63 8.53 14.07
CA GLU A 498 -35.21 8.86 14.06
C GLU A 498 -34.39 7.82 13.27
N PRO A 499 -33.42 8.26 12.44
CA PRO A 499 -32.57 7.34 11.71
C PRO A 499 -31.48 6.73 12.59
N VAL A 500 -31.05 5.52 12.25
CA VAL A 500 -29.80 4.95 12.76
C VAL A 500 -28.65 5.50 11.96
N VAL A 501 -27.70 6.14 12.65
CA VAL A 501 -26.51 6.72 12.03
C VAL A 501 -25.37 5.70 12.05
N VAL A 502 -24.78 5.45 10.89
CA VAL A 502 -23.62 4.57 10.72
C VAL A 502 -22.54 5.37 9.98
N GLU A 503 -21.39 5.54 10.61
CA GLU A 503 -20.29 6.32 10.06
C GLU A 503 -19.14 5.39 9.63
N ASN A 504 -18.59 5.67 8.45
CA ASN A 504 -17.32 5.16 7.96
C ASN A 504 -16.35 6.32 7.86
N THR A 505 -15.46 6.45 8.83
CA THR A 505 -14.38 7.45 8.78
C THR A 505 -13.31 6.99 7.80
N CYS A 506 -12.77 7.94 7.03
CA CYS A 506 -11.80 7.77 5.95
C CYS A 506 -10.84 6.60 6.20
N LEU A 507 -11.08 5.48 5.50
CA LEU A 507 -10.17 4.35 5.52
C LEU A 507 -9.06 4.64 4.50
N TYR A 508 -7.88 5.02 4.99
CA TYR A 508 -6.65 4.71 4.26
C TYR A 508 -6.47 3.20 4.36
N ASN A 509 -6.89 2.48 3.32
CA ASN A 509 -6.56 1.07 3.21
C ASN A 509 -5.30 1.00 2.34
N PRO A 510 -4.19 0.40 2.84
CA PRO A 510 -2.92 0.45 2.13
C PRO A 510 -3.09 -0.17 0.73
N PRO A 511 -2.32 0.30 -0.27
CA PRO A 511 -2.55 0.09 -1.71
C PRO A 511 -2.37 -1.37 -2.21
N PHE A 512 -2.40 -2.36 -1.32
CA PHE A 512 -1.99 -3.74 -1.59
C PHE A 512 -3.13 -4.72 -1.92
N SER A 513 -4.41 -4.31 -1.87
CA SER A 513 -5.50 -5.12 -2.43
C SER A 513 -5.91 -4.57 -3.80
N ASN A 514 -5.65 -5.36 -4.83
CA ASN A 514 -5.99 -5.04 -6.21
C ASN A 514 -7.47 -5.28 -6.55
N ASP A 515 -8.26 -5.60 -5.53
CA ASP A 515 -9.66 -5.95 -5.63
C ASP A 515 -10.45 -4.95 -4.77
N GLU A 516 -11.64 -4.63 -5.27
CA GLU A 516 -12.60 -3.64 -4.78
C GLU A 516 -12.63 -3.45 -3.26
N LEU A 517 -12.75 -2.19 -2.83
CA LEU A 517 -12.79 -1.89 -1.40
C LEU A 517 -14.18 -2.07 -0.86
N TYR A 518 -14.35 -3.18 -0.16
CA TYR A 518 -15.47 -3.41 0.73
C TYR A 518 -15.20 -2.75 2.09
N SER A 519 -16.19 -2.06 2.62
CA SER A 519 -16.23 -1.62 4.02
C SER A 519 -17.47 -2.23 4.66
N GLU A 520 -17.26 -3.03 5.69
CA GLU A 520 -18.34 -3.67 6.45
C GLU A 520 -18.57 -2.89 7.75
N LEU A 521 -19.74 -2.27 7.88
CA LEU A 521 -20.12 -1.43 9.01
C LEU A 521 -21.22 -2.11 9.82
N LEU A 522 -21.19 -2.00 11.15
CA LEU A 522 -22.25 -2.54 12.00
C LEU A 522 -23.41 -1.56 12.09
N ILE A 523 -24.64 -2.09 12.00
CA ILE A 523 -25.87 -1.35 12.21
C ILE A 523 -26.41 -1.79 13.57
N GLY A 524 -26.54 -0.88 14.53
CA GLY A 524 -26.99 -1.18 15.89
C GLY A 524 -28.47 -1.59 16.02
N GLU A 525 -29.13 -1.92 14.90
CA GLU A 525 -30.56 -2.17 14.82
C GLU A 525 -30.91 -3.07 13.63
N LYS A 526 -32.09 -3.72 13.67
CA LYS A 526 -32.68 -4.53 12.59
C LYS A 526 -34.10 -4.09 12.27
N GLY A 527 -34.49 -4.21 11.01
CA GLY A 527 -35.85 -3.97 10.54
C GLY A 527 -35.90 -3.64 9.04
N GLU A 528 -37.10 -3.41 8.52
CA GLU A 528 -37.32 -2.94 7.15
C GLU A 528 -36.82 -1.49 7.01
N VAL A 529 -35.84 -1.26 6.13
CA VAL A 529 -35.28 0.08 5.86
C VAL A 529 -36.08 0.72 4.73
N GLU A 530 -36.75 1.85 5.01
CA GLU A 530 -37.57 2.58 4.03
C GLU A 530 -36.76 3.62 3.24
N LYS A 531 -35.75 4.21 3.88
CA LYS A 531 -34.93 5.28 3.28
C LYS A 531 -33.50 5.19 3.79
N VAL A 532 -32.55 5.49 2.91
CA VAL A 532 -31.14 5.69 3.26
C VAL A 532 -30.72 7.07 2.79
N GLU A 533 -30.17 7.88 3.68
CA GLU A 533 -29.44 9.09 3.30
C GLU A 533 -27.95 8.83 3.43
N LEU A 534 -27.20 9.15 2.37
CA LEU A 534 -25.77 9.01 2.32
C LEU A 534 -25.15 10.39 2.19
N SER A 535 -24.27 10.74 3.12
CA SER A 535 -23.43 11.94 3.04
C SER A 535 -21.99 11.51 2.92
N ALA A 536 -21.28 12.00 1.91
CA ALA A 536 -19.85 11.77 1.76
C ALA A 536 -19.11 13.12 1.77
N TRP A 537 -18.05 13.24 2.56
CA TRP A 537 -17.25 14.46 2.67
C TRP A 537 -15.78 14.13 2.94
N GLY A 538 -14.92 15.13 2.74
CA GLY A 538 -13.48 15.00 2.91
C GLY A 538 -12.73 15.06 1.59
N SER A 539 -11.47 14.66 1.64
CA SER A 539 -10.58 14.66 0.48
C SER A 539 -10.68 13.34 -0.28
N PHE A 540 -10.34 13.34 -1.57
CA PHE A 540 -10.45 12.22 -2.52
C PHE A 540 -11.83 11.94 -3.11
N ASN A 541 -11.82 11.26 -4.27
CA ASN A 541 -12.99 10.95 -5.07
C ASN A 541 -13.96 10.01 -4.33
N ALA A 542 -15.13 10.52 -3.97
CA ALA A 542 -16.24 9.77 -3.41
C ALA A 542 -17.00 8.96 -4.48
N LYS A 543 -16.35 7.99 -5.10
CA LYS A 543 -17.09 6.99 -5.88
C LYS A 543 -17.62 5.92 -4.92
N ILE A 544 -18.92 5.75 -4.91
CA ILE A 544 -19.60 4.64 -4.24
C ILE A 544 -20.23 3.82 -5.34
N SER A 545 -19.74 2.59 -5.54
CA SER A 545 -20.25 1.74 -6.62
C SER A 545 -21.59 1.13 -6.24
N CYS A 546 -21.71 0.63 -5.01
CA CYS A 546 -22.95 0.08 -4.46
C CYS A 546 -22.84 -0.08 -2.92
N PHE A 547 -23.97 -0.26 -2.26
CA PHE A 547 -24.01 -0.79 -0.89
C PHE A 547 -25.17 -1.76 -0.72
N ARG A 548 -25.03 -2.67 0.25
CA ARG A 548 -26.02 -3.68 0.63
C ARG A 548 -26.15 -3.68 2.15
N ILE A 549 -27.38 -3.72 2.65
CA ILE A 549 -27.68 -3.89 4.07
C ILE A 549 -28.10 -5.34 4.30
N ILE A 550 -27.57 -5.97 5.34
CA ILE A 550 -27.82 -7.37 5.65
C ILE A 550 -28.35 -7.50 7.08
N PHE A 551 -29.51 -8.14 7.20
CA PHE A 551 -30.13 -8.54 8.47
C PHE A 551 -30.50 -10.02 8.39
N ASP A 552 -30.04 -10.84 9.34
CA ASP A 552 -30.45 -12.25 9.46
C ASP A 552 -30.38 -13.05 8.14
N GLU A 553 -29.31 -12.82 7.37
CA GLU A 553 -29.03 -13.40 6.04
C GLU A 553 -29.88 -12.83 4.87
N GLU A 554 -30.85 -11.95 5.15
CA GLU A 554 -31.59 -11.20 4.13
C GLU A 554 -30.84 -9.96 3.64
N SER A 555 -31.04 -9.62 2.38
CA SER A 555 -30.40 -8.51 1.69
C SER A 555 -31.35 -7.39 1.34
N TYR A 556 -30.98 -6.17 1.71
CA TYR A 556 -31.68 -4.95 1.35
C TYR A 556 -30.75 -4.11 0.47
N VAL A 557 -31.18 -3.85 -0.77
CA VAL A 557 -30.45 -3.02 -1.74
C VAL A 557 -31.36 -1.86 -2.14
N PRO A 558 -30.84 -0.61 -2.26
CA PRO A 558 -31.66 0.52 -2.67
C PRO A 558 -32.29 0.30 -4.06
N ASP A 559 -33.60 0.52 -4.16
CA ASP A 559 -34.33 0.34 -5.41
C ASP A 559 -34.15 1.49 -6.40
N THR A 560 -34.10 2.73 -5.89
CA THR A 560 -33.99 3.96 -6.68
C THR A 560 -33.24 5.04 -5.93
N VAL A 561 -32.64 5.96 -6.68
CA VAL A 561 -31.95 7.15 -6.18
C VAL A 561 -32.86 8.33 -6.43
N THR A 562 -33.30 8.98 -5.37
CA THR A 562 -34.32 10.05 -5.46
C THR A 562 -33.71 11.45 -5.50
N LEU A 563 -32.51 11.65 -4.97
CA LEU A 563 -31.85 12.95 -4.89
C LEU A 563 -30.33 12.79 -4.77
N ILE A 564 -29.59 13.65 -5.47
CA ILE A 564 -28.16 13.84 -5.29
C ILE A 564 -27.93 15.35 -5.11
N GLN A 565 -27.29 15.73 -4.02
CA GLN A 565 -26.94 17.12 -3.70
C GLN A 565 -25.49 17.19 -3.21
N GLY A 566 -24.79 18.27 -3.56
CA GLY A 566 -23.43 18.50 -3.12
C GLY A 566 -23.18 19.99 -2.87
N SER A 567 -22.38 20.28 -1.86
CA SER A 567 -21.86 21.61 -1.54
C SER A 567 -20.36 21.50 -1.32
N GLY A 568 -19.61 22.55 -1.68
CA GLY A 568 -18.15 22.58 -1.49
C GLY A 568 -17.75 23.80 -0.68
N GLU A 569 -16.96 23.57 0.36
CA GLU A 569 -16.24 24.62 1.08
C GLU A 569 -14.76 24.58 0.66
N TYR A 570 -14.12 25.74 0.54
CA TYR A 570 -12.69 25.86 0.17
C TYR A 570 -12.34 25.20 -1.18
N LEU A 571 -13.07 25.57 -2.25
CA LEU A 571 -12.87 25.04 -3.61
C LEU A 571 -11.42 25.18 -4.11
N GLU A 572 -10.66 26.15 -3.60
CA GLU A 572 -9.24 26.33 -3.88
C GLU A 572 -8.33 25.23 -3.32
N ARG A 573 -8.81 24.41 -2.37
CA ARG A 573 -8.05 23.35 -1.71
C ARG A 573 -8.24 21.96 -2.32
N ILE A 574 -9.19 21.82 -3.23
CA ILE A 574 -9.58 20.59 -3.93
C ILE A 574 -8.50 20.20 -4.95
N LEU A 575 -7.93 19.00 -4.82
CA LEU A 575 -7.04 18.40 -5.82
C LEU A 575 -7.82 18.01 -7.08
N ILE A 576 -7.13 17.88 -8.22
CA ILE A 576 -7.79 17.52 -9.49
C ILE A 576 -8.58 16.20 -9.42
N ASN A 577 -8.19 15.31 -8.50
CA ASN A 577 -8.85 14.02 -8.25
C ASN A 577 -9.81 14.02 -7.04
N ASP A 578 -9.98 15.15 -6.34
CA ASP A 578 -10.99 15.32 -5.29
C ASP A 578 -12.40 15.55 -5.88
N TRP A 579 -12.54 15.51 -7.21
CA TRP A 579 -13.83 15.61 -7.88
C TRP A 579 -14.64 14.33 -7.63
N ASN A 580 -15.71 14.47 -6.85
CA ASN A 580 -16.66 13.40 -6.53
C ASN A 580 -17.51 13.08 -7.75
N TYR A 581 -17.32 11.90 -8.34
CA TYR A 581 -18.25 11.35 -9.32
C TYR A 581 -19.26 10.46 -8.60
N GLY A 582 -20.51 10.88 -8.50
CA GLY A 582 -21.60 10.03 -8.03
C GLY A 582 -22.19 9.23 -9.18
N THR A 583 -21.91 7.93 -9.25
CA THR A 583 -22.70 6.97 -10.02
C THR A 583 -23.51 6.16 -9.02
N LEU A 584 -24.84 6.29 -9.03
CA LEU A 584 -25.73 5.39 -8.29
C LEU A 584 -26.67 4.77 -9.32
N GLY A 585 -26.59 3.45 -9.49
CA GLY A 585 -27.43 2.70 -10.42
C GLY A 585 -27.78 1.33 -9.86
N ARG A 586 -28.91 0.77 -10.32
CA ARG A 586 -29.15 -0.68 -10.21
C ARG A 586 -28.11 -1.37 -11.09
N LEU A 587 -27.16 -2.07 -10.50
CA LEU A 587 -26.77 -3.34 -11.11
C LEU A 587 -28.05 -4.18 -11.06
N SER A 588 -28.48 -4.73 -12.19
CA SER A 588 -29.65 -5.65 -12.25
C SER A 588 -29.57 -6.71 -11.15
N PRO A 589 -30.64 -7.45 -10.82
CA PRO A 589 -30.56 -8.59 -9.91
C PRO A 589 -29.76 -9.69 -10.60
N VAL A 590 -28.45 -9.52 -10.63
CA VAL A 590 -27.49 -10.46 -11.14
C VAL A 590 -27.00 -11.25 -9.93
N SER A 591 -26.90 -12.55 -10.11
CA SER A 591 -26.65 -13.52 -9.04
C SER A 591 -25.37 -13.17 -8.26
N ASP A 592 -25.19 -13.71 -7.05
CA ASP A 592 -23.96 -13.50 -6.27
C ASP A 592 -22.66 -13.84 -7.07
N GLU A 593 -22.76 -14.58 -8.19
CA GLU A 593 -21.67 -14.89 -9.14
C GLU A 593 -21.34 -13.75 -10.14
N GLU A 594 -22.26 -12.83 -10.41
CA GLU A 594 -22.10 -11.75 -11.41
C GLU A 594 -21.76 -10.38 -10.78
N PHE A 595 -21.79 -10.28 -9.45
CA PHE A 595 -21.33 -9.12 -8.69
C PHE A 595 -19.84 -8.80 -8.93
N ASP A 596 -19.05 -9.84 -9.26
CA ASP A 596 -17.61 -9.77 -9.55
C ASP A 596 -17.29 -9.52 -11.04
N LEU A 597 -18.25 -9.65 -11.95
CA LEU A 597 -17.99 -9.68 -13.41
C LEU A 597 -18.37 -8.40 -14.17
N HIS A 598 -19.20 -7.52 -13.61
CA HIS A 598 -19.72 -6.35 -14.33
C HIS A 598 -18.89 -5.08 -14.13
N LEU A 599 -17.69 -5.05 -14.71
CA LEU A 599 -16.91 -3.82 -14.92
C LEU A 599 -17.22 -3.14 -16.27
N GLU A 600 -17.66 -3.89 -17.29
CA GLU A 600 -17.84 -3.35 -18.65
C GLU A 600 -19.13 -2.53 -18.86
N ASP A 601 -20.16 -2.68 -18.00
CA ASP A 601 -21.45 -1.99 -18.18
C ASP A 601 -21.66 -0.77 -17.27
N ALA A 602 -20.82 -0.55 -16.25
CA ALA A 602 -20.90 0.62 -15.37
C ALA A 602 -20.52 1.94 -16.08
N GLU A 603 -19.94 1.88 -17.28
CA GLU A 603 -19.59 3.06 -18.08
C GLU A 603 -20.81 3.81 -18.67
N LYS A 604 -22.02 3.25 -18.62
CA LYS A 604 -23.19 3.81 -19.31
C LYS A 604 -24.01 4.83 -18.51
N SER A 605 -23.62 5.19 -17.29
CA SER A 605 -24.34 6.21 -16.49
C SER A 605 -23.41 7.31 -15.96
N ILE A 606 -22.71 8.00 -16.85
CA ILE A 606 -21.90 9.18 -16.47
C ILE A 606 -22.84 10.39 -16.30
N ALA A 607 -23.08 10.83 -15.07
CA ALA A 607 -23.55 12.18 -14.81
C ALA A 607 -22.34 13.14 -14.78
N LEU A 608 -22.14 13.90 -15.87
CA LEU A 608 -21.15 14.97 -15.95
C LEU A 608 -21.58 16.15 -15.07
N PHE A 609 -20.86 16.44 -13.98
CA PHE A 609 -20.98 17.72 -13.29
C PHE A 609 -19.89 18.68 -13.78
N SER A 610 -20.28 19.66 -14.60
CA SER A 610 -19.44 20.83 -14.88
C SER A 610 -19.85 21.97 -13.93
N LEU A 611 -19.06 22.27 -12.91
CA LEU A 611 -19.08 23.60 -12.31
C LEU A 611 -18.30 24.53 -13.24
N ARG A 612 -19.00 25.12 -14.21
CA ARG A 612 -18.47 26.31 -14.89
C ARG A 612 -18.32 27.39 -13.83
N LYS A 613 -17.12 27.95 -13.73
CA LYS A 613 -16.87 29.23 -13.07
C LYS A 613 -17.62 30.30 -13.87
N GLU A 614 -18.89 30.54 -13.57
CA GLU A 614 -19.51 31.82 -13.94
C GLU A 614 -18.88 32.87 -13.05
N ILE A 615 -17.88 33.56 -13.59
CA ILE A 615 -17.49 34.86 -13.08
C ILE A 615 -18.62 35.81 -13.46
N SER A 616 -19.62 35.95 -12.59
CA SER A 616 -20.48 37.12 -12.63
C SER A 616 -19.67 38.30 -12.12
N LEU A 617 -19.09 39.07 -13.04
CA LEU A 617 -18.78 40.47 -12.75
C LEU A 617 -20.10 41.23 -12.77
N SER A 618 -20.86 41.17 -11.67
CA SER A 618 -21.83 42.22 -11.38
C SER A 618 -21.05 43.41 -10.82
N SER A 619 -20.74 44.36 -11.70
CA SER A 619 -20.56 45.74 -11.26
C SER A 619 -21.84 46.14 -10.51
N GLY A 620 -21.68 46.62 -9.27
CA GLY A 620 -22.78 46.90 -8.36
C GLY A 620 -23.99 47.55 -9.02
N ASN A 621 -25.15 46.95 -8.78
CA ASN A 621 -26.06 47.51 -7.79
C ASN A 621 -26.92 46.35 -7.24
N ASP A 622 -26.81 46.17 -5.94
CA ASP A 622 -27.64 45.39 -5.01
C ASP A 622 -27.99 43.95 -5.42
N ALA A 623 -27.21 43.00 -4.88
CA ALA A 623 -27.57 41.58 -4.78
C ALA A 623 -26.90 40.96 -3.54
N GLU A 624 -27.73 40.47 -2.61
CA GLU A 624 -27.40 39.72 -1.38
C GLU A 624 -27.08 38.25 -1.64
#